data_AF-A0A3D4CSB5-F1
#
_entry.id   AF-A0A3D4CSB5-F1
#
_cell.length_a   1.000
_cell.length_b   1.000
_cell.length_c   1.000
_cell.angle_alpha   90.00
_cell.angle_beta   90.00
_cell.angle_gamma   90.00
#
_symmetry.space_group_name_H-M   'P 1'
#
loop_
_entity.id
_entity.type
_entity.pdbx_description
1 polymer ?
#
loop_
_entity_poly.entity_id
_entity_poly.type
_entity_poly.pdbx_seq_one_letter_code
_entity_poly.pdbx_strand_id
1 'polypeptide(L)'
;RAIDAYNGRDPLVQWIRELGVTTIHTGHAPGALVAGQTMILKTNISAITDPGQNTLRPFAMVASTLGSAGFGKGGKSPGTRAKSLAMLREHLLKAQRHLKKRNEVEEGEKPDPNLRLDAMAAVLEGKAPLLVTAKRHQDIAAALRLQREFNFPLILDGASEAYLLLDEIKEARVPVIIHPTMARPYGENENITFTLAAKLYAAGIPFAFQSGYEAYVPKTRVVHFEAALSVAYGLPHEVALAGCTSAAAEILGLEKRIGSLQPGLEADLALFDGDPLETVTHCTGVIIDGKIVSRKTK
;
A
#
# COMPACT_ATOMS: atom_id res chain seq x y z
N ARG A 1 -11.53 10.45 -3.68
CA ARG A 1 -10.14 10.07 -4.02
C ARG A 1 -9.28 10.42 -2.81
N ALA A 2 -8.14 9.78 -2.57
CA ALA A 2 -7.33 10.09 -1.37
C ALA A 2 -6.91 11.57 -1.29
N ILE A 3 -6.63 12.20 -2.44
CA ILE A 3 -6.30 13.64 -2.54
C ILE A 3 -7.38 14.57 -1.95
N ASP A 4 -8.65 14.14 -1.96
CA ASP A 4 -9.78 14.98 -1.51
C ASP A 4 -9.91 15.01 0.03
N ALA A 5 -9.19 14.13 0.75
CA ALA A 5 -9.35 13.94 2.20
C ALA A 5 -8.05 14.07 2.99
N TYR A 6 -6.92 14.35 2.32
CA TYR A 6 -5.61 14.39 2.97
C TYR A 6 -5.47 15.57 3.92
N ASN A 7 -5.13 15.28 5.18
CA ASN A 7 -4.74 16.28 6.17
C ASN A 7 -3.22 16.24 6.40
N GLY A 8 -2.46 17.01 5.62
CA GLY A 8 -1.00 17.10 5.77
C GLY A 8 -0.53 17.83 7.03
N ARG A 9 -1.45 18.50 7.74
CA ARG A 9 -1.20 19.15 9.03
C ARG A 9 -1.48 18.25 10.22
N ASP A 10 -1.87 17.01 9.98
CA ASP A 10 -2.04 16.03 11.04
C ASP A 10 -0.70 15.82 11.80
N PRO A 11 -0.68 15.92 13.14
CA PRO A 11 0.53 15.70 13.92
C PRO A 11 1.20 14.35 13.66
N LEU A 12 0.46 13.33 13.20
CA LEU A 12 1.02 12.03 12.83
C LEU A 12 1.86 12.08 11.56
N VAL A 13 1.55 12.98 10.60
CA VAL A 13 2.40 13.18 9.41
C VAL A 13 3.74 13.78 9.82
N GLN A 14 3.72 14.76 10.73
CA GLN A 14 4.95 15.30 11.31
C GLN A 14 5.69 14.23 12.12
N TRP A 15 4.99 13.43 12.93
CA TRP A 15 5.56 12.38 13.75
C TRP A 15 6.37 11.37 12.91
N ILE A 16 5.79 10.81 11.86
CA ILE A 16 6.50 9.85 11.00
C ILE A 16 7.64 10.52 10.22
N ARG A 17 7.49 11.80 9.85
CA ARG A 17 8.57 12.57 9.23
C ARG A 17 9.74 12.78 10.17
N GLU A 18 9.49 13.05 11.44
CA GLU A 18 10.54 13.13 12.49
C GLU A 18 11.23 11.78 12.73
N LEU A 19 10.63 10.68 12.25
CA LEU A 19 11.15 9.32 12.30
C LEU A 19 11.79 8.86 10.99
N GLY A 20 12.12 9.79 10.09
CA GLY A 20 12.83 9.51 8.84
C GLY A 20 11.94 9.16 7.65
N VAL A 21 10.61 9.18 7.76
CA VAL A 21 9.70 8.88 6.64
C VAL A 21 9.53 10.10 5.74
N THR A 22 10.14 10.08 4.55
CA THR A 22 10.07 11.19 3.58
C THR A 22 8.86 11.13 2.67
N THR A 23 8.45 9.92 2.27
CA THR A 23 7.39 9.66 1.29
C THR A 23 6.41 8.65 1.86
N ILE A 24 5.12 8.84 1.57
CA ILE A 24 4.06 7.92 1.97
C ILE A 24 3.19 7.55 0.77
N HIS A 25 2.87 6.25 0.66
CA HIS A 25 1.67 5.78 -0.02
C HIS A 25 0.54 5.78 1.01
N THR A 26 -0.57 6.43 0.69
CA THR A 26 -1.69 6.55 1.63
C THR A 26 -3.04 6.63 0.91
N GLY A 27 -4.10 6.34 1.65
CA GLY A 27 -5.46 6.39 1.15
C GLY A 27 -6.46 5.94 2.20
N HIS A 28 -7.33 5.02 1.80
CA HIS A 28 -8.49 4.65 2.61
C HIS A 28 -8.13 3.53 3.59
N ALA A 29 -8.61 3.64 4.82
CA ALA A 29 -8.55 2.55 5.77
C ALA A 29 -9.32 1.32 5.23
N PRO A 30 -8.87 0.08 5.54
CA PRO A 30 -9.64 -1.12 5.24
C PRO A 30 -11.05 -1.01 5.86
N GLY A 31 -12.08 -1.26 5.07
CA GLY A 31 -13.45 -1.00 5.52
C GLY A 31 -14.55 -1.03 4.46
N ALA A 32 -14.18 -1.12 3.18
CA ALA A 32 -15.12 -1.18 2.08
C ALA A 32 -14.60 -2.10 0.98
N LEU A 33 -15.51 -2.77 0.28
CA LEU A 33 -15.15 -3.65 -0.84
C LEU A 33 -14.36 -2.90 -1.92
N VAL A 34 -14.75 -1.66 -2.26
CA VAL A 34 -13.96 -0.77 -3.10
C VAL A 34 -13.95 0.59 -2.43
N ALA A 35 -12.83 0.94 -1.80
CA ALA A 35 -12.70 2.15 -1.00
C ALA A 35 -12.36 3.38 -1.84
N GLY A 36 -11.71 3.18 -3.00
CA GLY A 36 -11.40 4.22 -3.97
C GLY A 36 -9.89 4.35 -4.24
N GLN A 37 -9.49 5.50 -4.81
CA GLN A 37 -8.12 5.74 -5.25
C GLN A 37 -7.17 6.14 -4.11
N THR A 38 -6.01 5.52 -4.02
CA THR A 38 -4.88 5.92 -3.16
C THR A 38 -3.97 6.93 -3.86
N MET A 39 -3.03 7.52 -3.14
CA MET A 39 -2.05 8.48 -3.67
C MET A 39 -0.66 8.27 -3.06
N ILE A 40 0.36 8.86 -3.68
CA ILE A 40 1.72 8.91 -3.16
C ILE A 40 2.20 10.36 -3.11
N LEU A 41 2.74 10.78 -1.97
CA LEU A 41 3.24 12.14 -1.76
C LEU A 41 4.34 12.19 -0.69
N LYS A 42 5.05 13.31 -0.65
CA LYS A 42 6.04 13.62 0.38
C LYS A 42 5.38 14.07 1.68
N THR A 43 6.00 13.80 2.82
CA THR A 43 5.48 14.14 4.16
C THR A 43 5.63 15.62 4.51
N ASN A 44 6.33 16.43 3.72
CA ASN A 44 6.42 17.90 3.89
C ASN A 44 5.25 18.66 3.25
N ILE A 45 4.35 17.99 2.54
CA ILE A 45 3.19 18.61 1.89
C ILE A 45 2.09 18.84 2.93
N SER A 46 1.81 20.10 3.25
CA SER A 46 0.81 20.45 4.28
C SER A 46 -0.64 20.43 3.76
N ALA A 47 -0.83 20.67 2.47
CA ALA A 47 -2.13 20.68 1.79
C ALA A 47 -1.94 20.36 0.30
N ILE A 48 -2.96 19.78 -0.32
CA ILE A 48 -3.00 19.49 -1.76
C ILE A 48 -3.90 20.54 -2.41
N THR A 49 -3.30 21.57 -3.00
CA THR A 49 -4.02 22.60 -3.79
C THR A 49 -3.87 22.36 -5.29
N ASP A 50 -2.76 21.75 -5.70
CA ASP A 50 -2.53 21.25 -7.05
C ASP A 50 -2.03 19.80 -6.95
N PRO A 51 -2.87 18.79 -7.28
CA PRO A 51 -2.47 17.39 -7.24
C PRO A 51 -1.24 17.06 -8.10
N GLY A 52 -1.03 17.76 -9.22
CA GLY A 52 0.11 17.50 -10.11
C GLY A 52 1.45 17.96 -9.52
N GLN A 53 1.43 18.97 -8.66
CA GLN A 53 2.64 19.50 -8.01
C GLN A 53 2.83 18.99 -6.57
N ASN A 54 1.73 18.72 -5.86
CA ASN A 54 1.76 18.35 -4.45
C ASN A 54 1.79 16.82 -4.20
N THR A 55 1.75 16.01 -5.26
CA THR A 55 1.84 14.55 -5.15
C THR A 55 2.89 14.00 -6.11
N LEU A 56 3.50 12.86 -5.74
CA LEU A 56 4.32 12.09 -6.68
C LEU A 56 3.42 11.32 -7.65
N ARG A 57 2.26 10.88 -7.18
CA ARG A 57 1.23 10.20 -7.97
C ARG A 57 -0.16 10.42 -7.34
N PRO A 58 -1.04 11.24 -7.94
CA PRO A 58 -2.34 11.57 -7.35
C PRO A 58 -3.35 10.41 -7.42
N PHE A 59 -3.17 9.51 -8.39
CA PHE A 59 -3.88 8.24 -8.51
C PHE A 59 -2.86 7.11 -8.57
N ALA A 60 -2.58 6.51 -7.42
CA ALA A 60 -1.57 5.47 -7.29
C ALA A 60 -2.12 4.06 -7.51
N MET A 61 -3.22 3.73 -6.84
CA MET A 61 -3.86 2.40 -6.87
C MET A 61 -5.35 2.53 -6.60
N VAL A 62 -6.14 1.50 -6.90
CA VAL A 62 -7.51 1.36 -6.36
C VAL A 62 -7.47 0.41 -5.17
N ALA A 63 -7.98 0.85 -4.02
CA ALA A 63 -8.03 0.04 -2.80
C ALA A 63 -9.35 -0.74 -2.68
N SER A 64 -9.23 -2.02 -2.33
CA SER A 64 -10.31 -2.97 -2.12
C SER A 64 -10.03 -3.79 -0.85
N THR A 65 -11.06 -4.09 -0.06
CA THR A 65 -10.92 -4.93 1.14
C THR A 65 -11.75 -6.19 1.00
N LEU A 66 -11.10 -7.35 1.10
CA LEU A 66 -11.76 -8.65 1.23
C LEU A 66 -11.82 -9.09 2.69
N GLY A 67 -12.73 -10.00 2.96
CA GLY A 67 -13.01 -10.52 4.29
C GLY A 67 -13.87 -9.65 5.17
N SER A 68 -13.97 -9.99 6.45
CA SER A 68 -14.97 -9.40 7.34
C SER A 68 -14.80 -7.89 7.51
N ALA A 69 -13.58 -7.38 7.39
CA ALA A 69 -13.29 -5.94 7.38
C ALA A 69 -13.91 -5.19 6.18
N GLY A 70 -14.17 -5.87 5.06
CA GLY A 70 -14.80 -5.29 3.87
C GLY A 70 -16.33 -5.33 3.89
N PHE A 71 -16.95 -5.92 4.93
CA PHE A 71 -18.41 -6.05 5.01
C PHE A 71 -19.07 -4.72 5.33
N GLY A 72 -20.21 -4.46 4.69
CA GLY A 72 -21.03 -3.29 5.01
C GLY A 72 -21.53 -3.33 6.45
N LYS A 73 -21.41 -2.21 7.17
CA LYS A 73 -21.95 -2.09 8.53
C LYS A 73 -23.48 -2.08 8.53
N GLY A 74 -24.09 -2.62 9.59
CA GLY A 74 -25.55 -2.56 9.80
C GLY A 74 -26.36 -3.35 8.77
N GLY A 75 -25.92 -4.55 8.40
CA GLY A 75 -26.63 -5.42 7.45
C GLY A 75 -26.49 -5.00 5.98
N LYS A 76 -25.66 -4.00 5.68
CA LYS A 76 -25.38 -3.57 4.30
C LYS A 76 -24.51 -4.59 3.58
N SER A 77 -24.71 -4.69 2.27
CA SER A 77 -23.87 -5.52 1.40
C SER A 77 -22.39 -5.12 1.48
N PRO A 78 -21.43 -6.05 1.34
CA PRO A 78 -21.62 -7.45 0.94
C PRO A 78 -22.03 -8.41 2.06
N GLY A 79 -21.65 -8.18 3.32
CA GLY A 79 -22.07 -9.01 4.48
C GLY A 79 -21.52 -10.45 4.54
N THR A 80 -21.02 -11.01 3.43
CA THR A 80 -20.36 -12.32 3.36
C THR A 80 -19.17 -12.29 2.38
N ARG A 81 -18.23 -13.23 2.52
CA ARG A 81 -17.06 -13.35 1.61
C ARG A 81 -17.48 -13.65 0.17
N ALA A 82 -18.41 -14.58 -0.02
CA ALA A 82 -18.91 -14.96 -1.34
C ALA A 82 -19.58 -13.78 -2.05
N LYS A 83 -20.43 -13.04 -1.34
CA LYS A 83 -21.09 -11.85 -1.91
C LYS A 83 -20.10 -10.72 -2.19
N SER A 84 -19.07 -10.55 -1.35
CA SER A 84 -17.98 -9.60 -1.60
C SER A 84 -17.28 -9.90 -2.93
N LEU A 85 -16.94 -11.18 -3.14
CA LEU A 85 -16.27 -11.60 -4.36
C LEU A 85 -17.17 -11.44 -5.60
N ALA A 86 -18.45 -11.82 -5.49
CA ALA A 86 -19.41 -11.66 -6.57
C ALA A 86 -19.59 -10.19 -6.97
N MET A 87 -19.69 -9.28 -5.98
CA MET A 87 -19.81 -7.84 -6.22
C MET A 87 -18.56 -7.24 -6.84
N LEU A 88 -17.36 -7.65 -6.38
CA LEU A 88 -16.10 -7.17 -6.95
C LEU A 88 -15.94 -7.64 -8.41
N ARG A 89 -16.26 -8.90 -8.69
CA ARG A 89 -16.31 -9.45 -10.05
C ARG A 89 -17.30 -8.70 -10.94
N GLU A 90 -18.50 -8.42 -10.44
CA GLU A 90 -19.50 -7.63 -11.17
C GLU A 90 -18.98 -6.22 -11.48
N HIS A 91 -18.25 -5.61 -10.54
CA HIS A 91 -17.67 -4.29 -10.74
C HIS A 91 -16.57 -4.29 -11.82
N LEU A 92 -15.70 -5.30 -11.83
CA LEU A 92 -14.70 -5.52 -12.88
C LEU A 92 -15.36 -5.74 -14.25
N LEU A 93 -16.42 -6.55 -14.33
CA LEU A 93 -17.19 -6.75 -15.58
C LEU A 93 -17.84 -5.45 -16.07
N LYS A 94 -18.37 -4.61 -15.17
CA LYS A 94 -18.91 -3.28 -15.51
C LYS A 94 -17.80 -2.38 -16.05
N ALA A 95 -16.63 -2.39 -15.43
CA ALA A 95 -15.48 -1.60 -15.88
C ALA A 95 -14.96 -2.07 -17.25
N GLN A 96 -14.95 -3.38 -17.51
CA GLN A 96 -14.57 -3.95 -18.81
C GLN A 96 -15.55 -3.52 -19.92
N ARG A 97 -16.87 -3.55 -19.64
CA ARG A 97 -17.88 -3.03 -20.58
C ARG A 97 -17.74 -1.52 -20.80
N HIS A 98 -17.44 -0.77 -19.75
CA HIS A 98 -17.17 0.67 -19.84
C HIS A 98 -15.95 0.95 -20.73
N LEU A 99 -14.85 0.22 -20.52
CA LEU A 99 -13.65 0.33 -21.34
C LEU A 99 -13.92 0.01 -22.82
N LYS A 100 -14.66 -1.07 -23.10
CA LYS A 100 -15.07 -1.42 -24.47
C LYS A 100 -15.86 -0.28 -25.13
N LYS A 101 -16.87 0.25 -24.44
CA LYS A 101 -17.64 1.40 -24.92
C LYS A 101 -16.75 2.60 -25.20
N ARG A 102 -15.83 2.94 -24.28
CA ARG A 102 -14.90 4.06 -24.46
C ARG A 102 -14.03 3.93 -25.71
N ASN A 103 -13.67 2.71 -26.10
CA ASN A 103 -12.86 2.45 -27.29
C ASN A 103 -13.68 2.39 -28.59
N GLU A 104 -15.01 2.27 -28.49
CA GLU A 104 -15.93 2.24 -29.63
C GLU A 104 -16.51 3.63 -29.97
N VAL A 105 -16.29 4.63 -29.12
CA VAL A 105 -16.73 6.02 -29.37
C VAL A 105 -15.91 6.60 -30.54
N GLU A 106 -16.59 7.27 -31.47
CA GLU A 106 -15.96 7.89 -32.64
C GLU A 106 -14.93 8.96 -32.24
N GLU A 107 -13.92 9.13 -33.11
CA GLU A 107 -12.81 10.05 -32.89
C GLU A 107 -13.32 11.50 -32.80
N GLY A 108 -13.42 12.03 -31.58
CA GLY A 108 -13.93 13.39 -31.29
C GLY A 108 -15.05 13.44 -30.26
N GLU A 109 -15.74 12.33 -30.01
CA GLU A 109 -16.72 12.22 -28.93
C GLU A 109 -16.05 11.76 -27.62
N LYS A 110 -16.41 12.39 -26.50
CA LYS A 110 -15.95 11.96 -25.18
C LYS A 110 -17.07 11.19 -24.50
N PRO A 111 -16.86 9.92 -24.13
CA PRO A 111 -17.85 9.17 -23.35
C PRO A 111 -18.12 9.88 -22.02
N ASP A 112 -19.36 9.80 -21.54
CA ASP A 112 -19.75 10.41 -20.28
C ASP A 112 -18.81 9.98 -19.15
N PRO A 113 -18.29 10.94 -18.35
CA PRO A 113 -17.35 10.62 -17.30
C PRO A 113 -18.02 9.76 -16.23
N ASN A 114 -17.43 8.60 -15.93
CA ASN A 114 -17.87 7.74 -14.85
C ASN A 114 -16.70 7.47 -13.93
N LEU A 115 -16.42 8.40 -13.02
CA LEU A 115 -15.25 8.39 -12.14
C LEU A 115 -15.00 7.04 -11.43
N ARG A 116 -16.06 6.31 -11.08
CA ARG A 116 -15.95 4.99 -10.45
C ARG A 116 -15.48 3.93 -11.45
N LEU A 117 -16.14 3.85 -12.61
CA LEU A 117 -15.76 2.88 -13.64
C LEU A 117 -14.44 3.25 -14.33
N ASP A 118 -14.09 4.53 -14.42
CA ASP A 118 -12.83 4.99 -14.98
C ASP A 118 -11.63 4.57 -14.11
N ALA A 119 -11.77 4.63 -12.79
CA ALA A 119 -10.74 4.17 -11.88
C ALA A 119 -10.49 2.65 -12.01
N MET A 120 -11.56 1.86 -12.11
CA MET A 120 -11.46 0.41 -12.28
C MET A 120 -11.06 0.02 -13.71
N ALA A 121 -11.45 0.80 -14.72
CA ALA A 121 -10.99 0.61 -16.09
C ALA A 121 -9.47 0.82 -16.18
N ALA A 122 -8.92 1.81 -15.50
CA ALA A 122 -7.47 2.02 -15.42
C ALA A 122 -6.73 0.83 -14.80
N VAL A 123 -7.37 0.08 -13.89
CA VAL A 123 -6.83 -1.18 -13.34
C VAL A 123 -6.79 -2.27 -14.41
N LEU A 124 -7.88 -2.45 -15.16
CA LEU A 124 -7.95 -3.42 -16.26
C LEU A 124 -7.01 -3.08 -17.42
N GLU A 125 -6.72 -1.81 -17.66
CA GLU A 125 -5.72 -1.34 -18.63
C GLU A 125 -4.27 -1.47 -18.11
N GLY A 126 -4.06 -1.85 -16.84
CA GLY A 126 -2.73 -1.95 -16.24
C GLY A 126 -2.07 -0.61 -15.91
N LYS A 127 -2.80 0.51 -15.95
CA LYS A 127 -2.29 1.86 -15.64
C LYS A 127 -2.13 2.11 -14.13
N ALA A 128 -2.85 1.36 -13.31
CA ALA A 128 -2.72 1.36 -11.86
C ALA A 128 -3.02 -0.05 -11.32
N PRO A 129 -2.37 -0.51 -10.23
CA PRO A 129 -2.71 -1.77 -9.62
C PRO A 129 -4.01 -1.71 -8.80
N LEU A 130 -4.63 -2.87 -8.61
CA LEU A 130 -5.61 -3.09 -7.55
C LEU A 130 -4.87 -3.50 -6.27
N LEU A 131 -4.97 -2.67 -5.24
CA LEU A 131 -4.51 -3.00 -3.90
C LEU A 131 -5.62 -3.75 -3.16
N VAL A 132 -5.40 -5.02 -2.84
CA VAL A 132 -6.40 -5.83 -2.15
C VAL A 132 -5.92 -6.15 -0.74
N THR A 133 -6.56 -5.54 0.26
CA THR A 133 -6.42 -5.96 1.65
C THR A 133 -7.09 -7.33 1.80
N ALA A 134 -6.29 -8.37 1.97
CA ALA A 134 -6.72 -9.75 2.15
C ALA A 134 -5.77 -10.43 3.13
N LYS A 135 -6.27 -10.80 4.31
CA LYS A 135 -5.41 -11.27 5.42
C LYS A 135 -5.41 -12.77 5.56
N ARG A 136 -6.56 -13.42 5.40
CA ARG A 136 -6.70 -14.88 5.52
C ARG A 136 -6.48 -15.57 4.17
N HIS A 137 -6.02 -16.82 4.21
CA HIS A 137 -5.59 -17.59 3.04
C HIS A 137 -6.70 -17.68 1.98
N GLN A 138 -7.96 -17.86 2.38
CA GLN A 138 -9.09 -17.96 1.45
C GLN A 138 -9.38 -16.65 0.69
N ASP A 139 -9.08 -15.49 1.29
CA ASP A 139 -9.22 -14.19 0.62
C ASP A 139 -8.05 -13.93 -0.32
N ILE A 140 -6.84 -14.27 0.11
CA ILE A 140 -5.63 -14.18 -0.71
C ILE A 140 -5.84 -15.04 -1.97
N ALA A 141 -6.22 -16.30 -1.81
CA ALA A 141 -6.53 -17.20 -2.92
C ALA A 141 -7.66 -16.64 -3.82
N ALA A 142 -8.67 -15.97 -3.25
CA ALA A 142 -9.72 -15.35 -4.04
C ALA A 142 -9.24 -14.13 -4.85
N ALA A 143 -8.36 -13.30 -4.27
CA ALA A 143 -7.73 -12.17 -4.95
C ALA A 143 -6.85 -12.65 -6.11
N LEU A 144 -6.03 -13.69 -5.89
CA LEU A 144 -5.21 -14.32 -6.93
C LEU A 144 -6.06 -14.88 -8.07
N ARG A 145 -7.18 -15.56 -7.77
CA ARG A 145 -8.11 -16.04 -8.81
C ARG A 145 -8.72 -14.90 -9.62
N LEU A 146 -9.12 -13.79 -8.99
CA LEU A 146 -9.63 -12.62 -9.71
C LEU A 146 -8.57 -11.98 -10.60
N GLN A 147 -7.33 -11.88 -10.11
CA GLN A 147 -6.21 -11.37 -10.91
C GLN A 147 -5.98 -12.25 -12.15
N ARG A 148 -6.00 -13.59 -12.01
CA ARG A 148 -5.92 -14.51 -13.16
C ARG A 148 -7.12 -14.37 -14.12
N GLU A 149 -8.32 -14.19 -13.59
CA GLU A 149 -9.56 -14.07 -14.37
C GLU A 149 -9.61 -12.79 -15.23
N PHE A 150 -9.12 -11.66 -14.70
CA PHE A 150 -9.23 -10.35 -15.36
C PHE A 150 -7.89 -9.76 -15.84
N ASN A 151 -6.77 -10.41 -15.52
CA ASN A 151 -5.41 -10.02 -15.91
C ASN A 151 -5.03 -8.57 -15.55
N PHE A 152 -5.30 -8.15 -14.31
CA PHE A 152 -4.89 -6.84 -13.80
C PHE A 152 -3.66 -6.92 -12.88
N PRO A 153 -2.88 -5.84 -12.71
CA PRO A 153 -1.80 -5.79 -11.72
C PRO A 153 -2.38 -5.80 -10.30
N LEU A 154 -2.03 -6.82 -9.50
CA LEU A 154 -2.48 -6.99 -8.13
C LEU A 154 -1.34 -6.70 -7.15
N ILE A 155 -1.65 -6.03 -6.04
CA ILE A 155 -0.80 -5.94 -4.86
C ILE A 155 -1.61 -6.44 -3.66
N LEU A 156 -1.05 -7.36 -2.88
CA LEU A 156 -1.69 -7.85 -1.65
C LEU A 156 -1.31 -6.96 -0.48
N ASP A 157 -2.30 -6.59 0.33
CA ASP A 157 -2.13 -5.79 1.54
C ASP A 157 -2.53 -6.58 2.80
N GLY A 158 -1.69 -6.52 3.83
CA GLY A 158 -1.87 -7.22 5.09
C GLY A 158 -1.44 -8.69 5.01
N ALA A 159 -2.06 -9.48 4.14
CA ALA A 159 -1.60 -10.82 3.74
C ALA A 159 -1.11 -11.74 4.89
N SER A 160 -1.78 -11.73 6.04
CA SER A 160 -1.28 -12.35 7.28
C SER A 160 -0.97 -13.84 7.16
N GLU A 161 -1.76 -14.55 6.36
CA GLU A 161 -1.60 -15.98 6.09
C GLU A 161 -0.92 -16.25 4.73
N ALA A 162 -0.21 -15.29 4.13
CA ALA A 162 0.50 -15.48 2.87
C ALA A 162 1.55 -16.61 2.92
N TYR A 163 2.06 -16.92 4.11
CA TYR A 163 2.96 -18.06 4.32
C TYR A 163 2.34 -19.43 3.97
N LEU A 164 1.02 -19.51 3.82
CA LEU A 164 0.30 -20.72 3.38
C LEU A 164 0.14 -20.81 1.86
N LEU A 165 0.46 -19.74 1.12
CA LEU A 165 0.21 -19.60 -0.32
C LEU A 165 1.43 -19.03 -1.06
N LEU A 166 2.65 -19.30 -0.59
CA LEU A 166 3.88 -18.72 -1.14
C LEU A 166 4.05 -19.10 -2.62
N ASP A 167 3.79 -20.36 -2.97
CA ASP A 167 3.95 -20.85 -4.32
C ASP A 167 2.95 -20.18 -5.28
N GLU A 168 1.69 -20.05 -4.88
CA GLU A 168 0.65 -19.40 -5.68
C GLU A 168 0.89 -17.89 -5.84
N ILE A 169 1.38 -17.22 -4.79
CA ILE A 169 1.73 -15.79 -4.84
C ILE A 169 2.94 -15.58 -5.76
N LYS A 170 3.96 -16.44 -5.65
CA LYS A 170 5.15 -16.41 -6.51
C LYS A 170 4.80 -16.67 -7.97
N GLU A 171 3.99 -17.68 -8.25
CA GLU A 171 3.50 -17.99 -9.59
C GLU A 171 2.74 -16.80 -10.20
N ALA A 172 1.89 -16.15 -9.40
CA ALA A 172 1.12 -14.99 -9.82
C ALA A 172 1.95 -13.70 -9.97
N ARG A 173 3.21 -13.70 -9.49
CA ARG A 173 4.13 -12.54 -9.47
C ARG A 173 3.54 -11.32 -8.75
N VAL A 174 2.89 -11.58 -7.62
CA VAL A 174 2.18 -10.55 -6.86
C VAL A 174 3.04 -10.08 -5.69
N PRO A 175 3.40 -8.78 -5.61
CA PRO A 175 4.09 -8.24 -4.46
C PRO A 175 3.17 -8.12 -3.24
N VAL A 176 3.77 -8.12 -2.05
CA VAL A 176 3.07 -8.11 -0.77
C VAL A 176 3.46 -6.91 0.09
N ILE A 177 2.48 -6.10 0.49
CA ILE A 177 2.62 -5.15 1.58
C ILE A 177 2.22 -5.88 2.88
N ILE A 178 3.22 -6.21 3.70
CA ILE A 178 3.08 -7.14 4.83
C ILE A 178 2.20 -6.53 5.92
N HIS A 179 1.46 -7.34 6.67
CA HIS A 179 0.83 -6.85 7.91
C HIS A 179 1.87 -6.24 8.85
N PRO A 180 1.55 -5.17 9.58
CA PRO A 180 2.36 -4.76 10.71
C PRO A 180 2.30 -5.85 11.79
N THR A 181 3.46 -6.37 12.16
CA THR A 181 3.63 -7.47 13.11
C THR A 181 3.35 -7.06 14.55
N MET A 182 3.45 -5.77 14.87
CA MET A 182 3.08 -5.24 16.19
C MET A 182 1.57 -4.95 16.33
N ALA A 183 0.75 -5.21 15.30
CA ALA A 183 -0.70 -5.09 15.41
C ALA A 183 -1.29 -6.12 16.38
N ARG A 184 -2.50 -5.85 16.86
CA ARG A 184 -3.23 -6.81 17.70
C ARG A 184 -3.58 -8.09 16.90
N PRO A 185 -3.19 -9.30 17.37
CA PRO A 185 -3.56 -10.56 16.73
C PRO A 185 -5.01 -10.92 17.07
N TYR A 186 -5.96 -10.40 16.30
CA TYR A 186 -7.39 -10.65 16.50
C TYR A 186 -8.16 -10.60 15.17
N GLY A 187 -9.22 -11.40 15.07
CA GLY A 187 -10.09 -11.44 13.89
C GLY A 187 -9.31 -11.84 12.63
N GLU A 188 -9.37 -11.00 11.59
CA GLU A 188 -8.62 -11.27 10.35
C GLU A 188 -7.09 -11.25 10.54
N ASN A 189 -6.58 -10.64 11.63
CA ASN A 189 -5.16 -10.61 12.00
C ASN A 189 -4.75 -11.72 12.97
N GLU A 190 -5.62 -12.67 13.32
CA GLU A 190 -5.33 -13.70 14.34
C GLU A 190 -4.01 -14.44 14.09
N ASN A 191 -3.65 -14.68 12.81
CA ASN A 191 -2.48 -15.44 12.41
C ASN A 191 -1.34 -14.57 11.87
N ILE A 192 -1.25 -13.30 12.28
CA ILE A 192 -0.04 -12.50 12.02
C ILE A 192 1.18 -13.21 12.63
N THR A 193 2.30 -13.17 11.92
CA THR A 193 3.56 -13.77 12.37
C THR A 193 4.72 -12.83 12.12
N PHE A 194 5.70 -12.84 13.02
CA PHE A 194 6.96 -12.10 12.88
C PHE A 194 7.86 -12.64 11.76
N THR A 195 7.65 -13.90 11.34
CA THR A 195 8.49 -14.59 10.35
C THR A 195 8.07 -14.39 8.90
N LEU A 196 6.96 -13.67 8.63
CA LEU A 196 6.40 -13.61 7.27
C LEU A 196 7.38 -12.96 6.27
N ALA A 197 8.04 -11.86 6.67
CA ALA A 197 8.99 -11.19 5.79
C ALA A 197 10.16 -12.11 5.38
N ALA A 198 10.73 -12.86 6.33
CA ALA A 198 11.79 -13.83 6.06
C ALA A 198 11.34 -14.95 5.11
N LYS A 199 10.09 -15.42 5.25
CA LYS A 199 9.51 -16.43 4.35
C LYS A 199 9.28 -15.89 2.92
N LEU A 200 8.77 -14.67 2.79
CA LEU A 200 8.60 -14.01 1.49
C LEU A 200 9.95 -13.79 0.80
N TYR A 201 10.95 -13.34 1.56
CA TYR A 201 12.32 -13.21 1.08
C TYR A 201 12.89 -14.55 0.58
N ALA A 202 12.82 -15.60 1.39
CA ALA A 202 13.30 -16.93 1.01
C ALA A 202 12.57 -17.50 -0.22
N ALA A 203 11.29 -17.16 -0.41
CA ALA A 203 10.52 -17.54 -1.59
C ALA A 203 10.86 -16.69 -2.83
N GLY A 204 11.55 -15.56 -2.68
CA GLY A 204 11.82 -14.59 -3.75
C GLY A 204 10.60 -13.76 -4.14
N ILE A 205 9.68 -13.51 -3.20
CA ILE A 205 8.48 -12.71 -3.41
C ILE A 205 8.78 -11.26 -2.98
N PRO A 206 8.59 -10.24 -3.86
CA PRO A 206 8.80 -8.85 -3.49
C PRO A 206 7.84 -8.41 -2.38
N PHE A 207 8.35 -7.67 -1.40
CA PHE A 207 7.54 -7.15 -0.32
C PHE A 207 7.99 -5.78 0.18
N ALA A 208 7.09 -5.10 0.88
CA ALA A 208 7.36 -3.86 1.60
C ALA A 208 6.70 -3.86 2.98
N PHE A 209 7.24 -3.07 3.89
CA PHE A 209 6.66 -2.82 5.20
C PHE A 209 5.65 -1.67 5.16
N GLN A 210 4.71 -1.69 6.10
CA GLN A 210 3.76 -0.60 6.29
C GLN A 210 3.48 -0.38 7.77
N SER A 211 2.92 0.78 8.08
CA SER A 211 2.35 1.07 9.39
C SER A 211 0.99 0.40 9.62
N GLY A 212 0.31 -0.09 8.59
CA GLY A 212 -1.08 -0.56 8.67
C GLY A 212 -2.06 0.47 9.26
N TYR A 213 -3.20 -0.03 9.73
CA TYR A 213 -4.29 0.77 10.30
C TYR A 213 -4.85 0.12 11.56
N GLU A 214 -4.91 0.87 12.66
CA GLU A 214 -5.56 0.48 13.91
C GLU A 214 -6.37 1.65 14.49
N ALA A 215 -7.67 1.45 14.72
CA ALA A 215 -8.60 2.54 15.04
C ALA A 215 -8.52 3.04 16.50
N TYR A 216 -7.94 2.25 17.41
CA TYR A 216 -7.96 2.56 18.85
C TYR A 216 -6.58 2.99 19.36
N VAL A 217 -5.54 2.16 19.16
CA VAL A 217 -4.16 2.50 19.54
C VAL A 217 -3.28 2.27 18.32
N PRO A 218 -2.62 3.28 17.76
CA PRO A 218 -1.71 3.07 16.65
C PRO A 218 -0.40 2.52 17.21
N LYS A 219 -0.33 1.19 17.41
CA LYS A 219 0.89 0.49 17.83
C LYS A 219 1.93 0.39 16.71
N THR A 220 1.49 0.66 15.50
CA THR A 220 2.18 0.37 14.25
C THR A 220 2.63 1.65 13.54
N ARG A 221 2.82 2.75 14.28
CA ARG A 221 3.14 4.09 13.70
C ARG A 221 4.48 4.15 12.96
N VAL A 222 5.37 3.22 13.26
CA VAL A 222 6.79 3.34 12.95
C VAL A 222 7.23 2.17 12.10
N VAL A 223 7.24 2.40 10.79
CA VAL A 223 7.51 1.33 9.79
C VAL A 223 8.91 0.71 9.95
N HIS A 224 9.90 1.49 10.39
CA HIS A 224 11.24 0.95 10.63
C HIS A 224 11.31 0.00 11.82
N PHE A 225 10.44 0.16 12.83
CA PHE A 225 10.34 -0.84 13.92
C PHE A 225 9.71 -2.15 13.45
N GLU A 226 8.75 -2.10 12.53
CA GLU A 226 8.22 -3.32 11.90
C GLU A 226 9.31 -4.05 11.10
N ALA A 227 10.16 -3.31 10.38
CA ALA A 227 11.31 -3.86 9.69
C ALA A 227 12.37 -4.42 10.66
N ALA A 228 12.73 -3.68 11.70
CA ALA A 228 13.66 -4.10 12.74
C ALA A 228 13.24 -5.41 13.40
N LEU A 229 11.95 -5.54 13.73
CA LEU A 229 11.42 -6.75 14.34
C LEU A 229 11.61 -7.94 13.41
N SER A 230 11.41 -7.79 12.11
CA SER A 230 11.63 -8.89 11.16
C SER A 230 13.08 -9.38 11.09
N VAL A 231 14.07 -8.51 11.35
CA VAL A 231 15.49 -8.90 11.43
C VAL A 231 15.72 -9.86 12.60
N ALA A 232 15.13 -9.57 13.76
CA ALA A 232 15.18 -10.46 14.92
C ALA A 232 14.55 -11.84 14.66
N TYR A 233 13.72 -11.97 13.61
CA TYR A 233 13.08 -13.22 13.19
C TYR A 233 13.61 -13.77 11.86
N GLY A 234 14.85 -13.41 11.50
CA GLY A 234 15.62 -14.08 10.45
C GLY A 234 15.61 -13.42 9.07
N LEU A 235 15.06 -12.21 8.93
CA LEU A 235 15.25 -11.42 7.72
C LEU A 235 16.66 -10.78 7.73
N PRO A 236 17.43 -10.82 6.61
CA PRO A 236 18.68 -10.08 6.54
C PRO A 236 18.45 -8.57 6.74
N HIS A 237 19.40 -7.92 7.42
CA HIS A 237 19.31 -6.51 7.80
C HIS A 237 19.09 -5.59 6.58
N GLU A 238 19.91 -5.76 5.55
CA GLU A 238 19.86 -4.97 4.32
C GLU A 238 18.53 -5.14 3.57
N VAL A 239 17.93 -6.33 3.65
CA VAL A 239 16.61 -6.61 3.06
C VAL A 239 15.50 -5.94 3.86
N ALA A 240 15.62 -5.89 5.19
CA ALA A 240 14.69 -5.17 6.04
C ALA A 240 14.69 -3.66 5.74
N LEU A 241 15.89 -3.08 5.58
CA LEU A 241 16.04 -1.66 5.21
C LEU A 241 15.50 -1.39 3.80
N ALA A 242 15.78 -2.28 2.83
CA ALA A 242 15.24 -2.19 1.48
C ALA A 242 13.70 -2.25 1.46
N GLY A 243 13.09 -3.08 2.31
CA GLY A 243 11.63 -3.19 2.47
C GLY A 243 10.94 -1.90 2.92
N CYS A 244 11.68 -0.94 3.48
CA CYS A 244 11.21 0.41 3.83
C CYS A 244 11.65 1.50 2.82
N THR A 245 12.52 1.16 1.87
CA THR A 245 13.18 2.11 0.97
C THR A 245 13.07 1.67 -0.49
N SER A 246 14.09 1.00 -1.04
CA SER A 246 14.21 0.66 -2.46
C SER A 246 13.14 -0.31 -2.93
N ALA A 247 12.90 -1.39 -2.18
CA ALA A 247 11.87 -2.39 -2.52
C ALA A 247 10.46 -1.79 -2.42
N ALA A 248 10.22 -0.90 -1.44
CA ALA A 248 8.98 -0.15 -1.34
C ALA A 248 8.80 0.79 -2.55
N ALA A 249 9.85 1.52 -2.96
CA ALA A 249 9.80 2.38 -4.13
C ALA A 249 9.53 1.58 -5.43
N GLU A 250 10.12 0.40 -5.58
CA GLU A 250 9.88 -0.50 -6.72
C GLU A 250 8.43 -1.01 -6.77
N ILE A 251 7.87 -1.48 -5.65
CA ILE A 251 6.47 -1.91 -5.56
C ILE A 251 5.51 -0.76 -5.89
N LEU A 252 5.88 0.47 -5.55
CA LEU A 252 5.14 1.68 -5.88
C LEU A 252 5.41 2.20 -7.30
N GLY A 253 6.36 1.62 -8.04
CA GLY A 253 6.79 2.06 -9.37
C GLY A 253 7.41 3.47 -9.37
N LEU A 254 8.24 3.75 -8.38
CA LEU A 254 8.95 5.02 -8.15
C LEU A 254 10.47 4.82 -7.93
N GLU A 255 11.00 3.65 -8.27
CA GLU A 255 12.41 3.27 -8.11
C GLU A 255 13.37 4.21 -8.86
N LYS A 256 12.90 4.84 -9.94
CA LYS A 256 13.65 5.85 -10.72
C LYS A 256 13.59 7.26 -10.13
N ARG A 257 12.93 7.45 -8.99
CA ARG A 257 12.77 8.76 -8.34
C ARG A 257 13.26 8.74 -6.90
N ILE A 258 12.98 7.67 -6.14
CA ILE A 258 13.22 7.61 -4.68
C ILE A 258 13.63 6.20 -4.24
N GLY A 259 13.98 6.07 -2.96
CA GLY A 259 14.21 4.78 -2.30
C GLY A 259 15.67 4.31 -2.33
N SER A 260 16.58 5.06 -2.94
CA SER A 260 18.02 4.75 -2.94
C SER A 260 18.86 6.01 -3.00
N LEU A 261 20.10 5.93 -2.51
CA LEU A 261 21.08 7.01 -2.58
C LEU A 261 21.94 6.85 -3.82
N GLN A 262 21.45 7.33 -4.96
CA GLN A 262 22.14 7.25 -6.26
C GLN A 262 22.01 8.55 -7.05
N PRO A 263 23.00 8.90 -7.89
CA PRO A 263 22.90 10.05 -8.78
C PRO A 263 21.63 9.99 -9.67
N GLY A 264 20.92 11.12 -9.77
CA GLY A 264 19.70 11.25 -10.59
C GLY A 264 18.39 10.97 -9.84
N LEU A 265 18.43 10.45 -8.61
CA LEU A 265 17.26 10.31 -7.74
C LEU A 265 16.99 11.62 -6.96
N GLU A 266 15.77 11.75 -6.46
CA GLU A 266 15.36 12.87 -5.60
C GLU A 266 16.13 12.82 -4.27
N ALA A 267 16.55 13.99 -3.78
CA ALA A 267 17.36 14.13 -2.58
C ALA A 267 16.51 14.03 -1.29
N ASP A 268 15.99 12.83 -1.06
CA ASP A 268 15.27 12.40 0.13
C ASP A 268 16.20 11.64 1.07
N LEU A 269 16.52 12.21 2.23
CA LEU A 269 17.48 11.65 3.17
C LEU A 269 16.90 11.65 4.58
N ALA A 270 17.13 10.58 5.32
CA ALA A 270 16.95 10.50 6.76
C ALA A 270 18.31 10.23 7.40
N LEU A 271 18.69 11.06 8.36
CA LEU A 271 19.94 10.96 9.09
C LEU A 271 19.64 10.33 10.45
N PHE A 272 20.49 9.40 10.85
CA PHE A 272 20.39 8.68 12.12
C PHE A 272 21.72 8.75 12.86
N ASP A 273 21.69 8.76 14.19
CA ASP A 273 22.89 8.70 15.05
C ASP A 273 23.40 7.27 15.29
N GLY A 274 22.79 6.29 14.62
CA GLY A 274 23.08 4.86 14.71
C GLY A 274 22.38 4.09 13.58
N ASP A 275 22.22 2.78 13.78
CA ASP A 275 21.48 1.92 12.85
C ASP A 275 19.97 2.21 12.92
N PRO A 276 19.30 2.59 11.81
CA PRO A 276 17.88 2.92 11.81
C PRO A 276 16.94 1.76 12.21
N LEU A 277 17.45 0.52 12.27
CA LEU A 277 16.70 -0.65 12.73
C LEU A 277 16.95 -0.98 14.21
N GLU A 278 17.74 -0.18 14.93
CA GLU A 278 17.91 -0.31 16.38
C GLU A 278 16.96 0.63 17.14
N THR A 279 16.40 0.14 18.25
CA THR A 279 15.40 0.88 19.04
C THR A 279 15.98 2.09 19.79
N VAL A 280 17.30 2.13 19.99
CA VAL A 280 18.01 3.21 20.69
C VAL A 280 18.53 4.29 19.73
N THR A 281 18.38 4.08 18.43
CA THR A 281 18.78 5.03 17.40
C THR A 281 17.72 6.11 17.22
N HIS A 282 18.18 7.36 17.06
CA HIS A 282 17.33 8.51 16.83
C HIS A 282 17.54 9.06 15.42
N CYS A 283 16.45 9.49 14.78
CA CYS A 283 16.55 10.28 13.58
C CYS A 283 16.96 11.71 13.95
N THR A 284 18.11 12.16 13.44
CA THR A 284 18.72 13.46 13.77
C THR A 284 18.43 14.54 12.74
N GLY A 285 17.95 14.15 11.55
CA GLY A 285 17.59 15.10 10.51
C GLY A 285 16.86 14.45 9.35
N VAL A 286 15.99 15.21 8.70
CA VAL A 286 15.29 14.77 7.49
C VAL A 286 15.37 15.84 6.42
N ILE A 287 15.70 15.40 5.21
CA ILE A 287 15.83 16.19 3.99
C ILE A 287 14.84 15.64 2.97
N ILE A 288 14.05 16.51 2.37
CA ILE A 288 13.12 16.17 1.27
C ILE A 288 13.37 17.17 0.15
N ASP A 289 13.54 16.66 -1.08
CA ASP A 289 13.87 17.47 -2.26
C ASP A 289 15.08 18.40 -2.02
N GLY A 290 16.09 17.91 -1.29
CA GLY A 290 17.31 18.65 -0.95
C GLY A 290 17.12 19.73 0.12
N LYS A 291 15.93 19.87 0.70
CA LYS A 291 15.63 20.85 1.76
C LYS A 291 15.50 20.17 3.11
N ILE A 292 16.12 20.75 4.13
CA ILE A 292 15.99 20.28 5.50
C ILE A 292 14.57 20.56 6.01
N VAL A 293 13.82 19.51 6.34
CA VAL A 293 12.42 19.58 6.82
C VAL A 293 12.26 19.15 8.27
N SER A 294 13.27 18.51 8.87
CA SER A 294 13.35 18.24 10.31
C SER A 294 14.80 18.34 10.79
N ARG A 295 14.99 18.93 11.99
CA ARG A 295 16.27 19.01 12.73
C ARG A 295 16.15 18.57 14.20
N LYS A 296 14.99 18.02 14.59
CA LYS A 296 14.68 17.75 16.00
C LYS A 296 15.01 16.30 16.34
N THR A 297 15.81 16.11 17.38
CA THR A 297 15.92 14.87 18.15
C THR A 297 14.66 14.72 19.01
N LYS A 298 13.93 13.61 18.84
CA LYS A 298 12.98 13.10 19.82
C LYS A 298 13.56 11.83 20.43
#